data_AF-A0A3L8DIU8-F1
#
_entry.id   AF-A0A3L8DIU8-F1
#
_cell.length_a   1.000
_cell.length_b   1.000
_cell.length_c   1.000
_cell.angle_alpha   90.00
_cell.angle_beta   90.00
_cell.angle_gamma   90.00
#
_symmetry.space_group_name_H-M   'P 1'
#
loop_
_entity.id
_entity.type
_entity.pdbx_description
1 polymer ?
#
loop_
_entity_poly.entity_id
_entity_poly.type
_entity_poly.pdbx_seq_one_letter_code
_entity_poly.pdbx_strand_id
1 'polypeptide(L)'
;MPPNILKSSLENASFNIIFQIFCRCVTFVLNAFVVRHVGQAILGVINVRLLLLESMILFLSREPFMKACLTNTAEHNWAQVVNLLWLTVPICVVMSLLFGYIWLFVLSTAEELPLYYTFAVWAVGLSCVIELSSLIVQLVASAFLFVRLKIILDTIMIAIRTMTFVPLILYNPENALLAFGIAQLVAAIFYTTSHYVYFHCYIAKLDKCTQKRRMSLKDSSDEYVVREFPFRALSDFLPGQLENNDSHLDGKLTVLTWSFFRQGILKQILTEGERLIMTIMPVLTFTEQVRSYTSVCVCVCVCVIKS
;
A
#
# COMPACT_ATOMS: atom_id res chain seq x y z
N MET A 1 14.06 25.55 -31.05
CA MET A 1 13.44 26.18 -29.87
C MET A 1 12.60 25.15 -29.11
N PRO A 2 13.07 24.55 -27.99
CA PRO A 2 12.22 23.73 -27.13
C PRO A 2 12.05 24.27 -25.69
N PRO A 3 11.71 25.56 -25.44
CA PRO A 3 11.48 26.05 -24.08
C PRO A 3 10.09 25.68 -23.52
N ASN A 4 9.10 25.38 -24.37
CA ASN A 4 7.71 25.20 -23.94
C ASN A 4 7.45 23.84 -23.26
N ILE A 5 8.11 22.77 -23.69
CA ILE A 5 7.91 21.43 -23.12
C ILE A 5 8.59 21.31 -21.75
N LEU A 6 9.76 21.92 -21.58
CA LEU A 6 10.45 21.93 -20.28
C LEU A 6 9.66 22.75 -19.26
N LYS A 7 9.16 23.93 -19.65
CA LYS A 7 8.32 24.77 -18.79
C LYS A 7 7.02 24.06 -18.39
N SER A 8 6.30 23.45 -19.35
CA SER A 8 5.09 22.68 -19.07
C SER A 8 5.35 21.43 -18.20
N SER A 9 6.46 20.72 -18.43
CA SER A 9 6.84 19.55 -17.62
C SER A 9 7.26 19.94 -16.20
N LEU A 10 7.95 21.07 -16.05
CA LEU A 10 8.34 21.65 -14.77
C LEU A 10 7.11 22.14 -13.99
N GLU A 11 6.18 22.81 -14.66
CA GLU A 11 4.94 23.33 -14.09
C GLU A 11 4.02 22.20 -13.61
N ASN A 12 3.88 21.13 -14.41
CA ASN A 12 3.13 19.94 -13.99
C ASN A 12 3.82 19.19 -12.84
N ALA A 13 5.16 19.18 -12.79
CA ALA A 13 5.90 18.56 -11.70
C ALA A 13 5.81 19.39 -10.41
N SER A 14 5.95 20.72 -10.51
CA SER A 14 5.82 21.62 -9.36
C SER A 14 4.42 21.61 -8.79
N PHE A 15 3.38 21.61 -9.63
CA PHE A 15 1.99 21.50 -9.19
C PHE A 15 1.75 20.21 -8.37
N ASN A 16 2.25 19.07 -8.84
CA ASN A 16 2.13 17.80 -8.12
C ASN A 16 2.85 17.83 -6.75
N ILE A 17 4.05 18.41 -6.70
CA ILE A 17 4.81 18.53 -5.45
C ILE A 17 4.07 19.46 -4.47
N ILE A 18 3.59 20.61 -4.94
CA ILE A 18 2.84 21.56 -4.11
C ILE A 18 1.56 20.92 -3.59
N PHE A 19 0.83 20.20 -4.45
CA PHE A 19 -0.39 19.49 -4.06
C PHE A 19 -0.11 18.43 -2.99
N GLN A 20 0.99 17.68 -3.12
CA GLN A 20 1.40 16.71 -2.10
C GLN A 20 1.72 17.39 -0.77
N ILE A 21 2.52 18.46 -0.77
CA ILE A 21 2.86 19.19 0.45
C ILE A 21 1.59 19.74 1.12
N PHE A 22 0.70 20.36 0.35
CA PHE A 22 -0.57 20.87 0.86
C PHE A 22 -1.40 19.77 1.52
N CYS A 23 -1.56 18.63 0.85
CA CYS A 23 -2.30 17.48 1.38
C CYS A 23 -1.67 16.94 2.67
N ARG A 24 -0.34 16.93 2.78
CA ARG A 24 0.39 16.51 3.99
C ARG A 24 0.14 17.48 5.14
N CYS A 25 0.16 18.80 4.89
CA CYS A 25 -0.14 19.81 5.89
C CYS A 25 -1.58 19.69 6.41
N VAL A 26 -2.56 19.51 5.52
CA VAL A 26 -3.96 19.30 5.91
C VAL A 26 -4.10 18.03 6.77
N THR A 27 -3.49 16.93 6.33
CA THR A 27 -3.49 15.66 7.08
C THR A 27 -2.89 15.82 8.48
N PHE A 28 -1.80 16.58 8.61
CA PHE A 28 -1.17 16.86 9.90
C PHE A 28 -2.10 17.64 10.85
N VAL A 29 -2.75 18.71 10.35
CA VAL A 29 -3.69 19.51 11.16
C VAL A 29 -4.89 18.65 11.60
N LEU A 30 -5.43 17.85 10.70
CA LEU A 30 -6.54 16.94 11.01
C LEU A 30 -6.14 15.89 12.06
N ASN A 31 -4.94 15.32 11.95
CA ASN A 31 -4.44 14.36 12.95
C ASN A 31 -4.25 15.02 14.32
N ALA A 32 -3.69 16.24 14.38
CA ALA A 32 -3.56 16.97 15.64
C ALA A 32 -4.94 17.27 16.27
N PHE A 33 -5.93 17.58 15.43
CA PHE A 33 -7.30 17.80 15.86
C PHE A 33 -7.96 16.53 16.44
N VAL A 34 -7.74 15.38 15.79
CA VAL A 34 -8.20 14.07 16.26
C VAL A 34 -7.62 13.73 17.63
N VAL A 35 -6.33 13.97 17.86
CA VAL A 35 -5.67 13.71 19.14
C VAL A 35 -6.31 14.48 20.30
N ARG A 36 -6.86 15.67 20.02
CA ARG A 36 -7.52 16.50 21.03
C ARG A 36 -8.94 16.04 21.36
N HIS A 37 -9.62 15.37 20.44
CA HIS A 37 -11.03 14.97 20.60
C HIS A 37 -11.20 13.49 20.98
N VAL A 38 -10.26 12.62 20.60
CA VAL A 38 -10.33 11.18 20.90
C VAL A 38 -9.56 10.90 22.19
N GLY A 39 -10.15 10.08 23.06
CA GLY A 39 -9.49 9.63 24.28
C GLY A 39 -8.13 8.99 24.00
N GLN A 40 -7.13 9.34 24.82
CA GLN A 40 -5.73 8.92 24.65
C GLN A 40 -5.57 7.38 24.61
N ALA A 41 -6.40 6.64 25.36
CA ALA A 41 -6.37 5.18 25.37
C ALA A 41 -6.75 4.58 24.01
N ILE A 42 -7.79 5.10 23.35
CA ILE A 42 -8.26 4.58 22.06
C ILE A 42 -7.24 4.88 20.95
N LEU A 43 -6.63 6.07 20.97
CA LEU A 43 -5.56 6.42 20.03
C LEU A 43 -4.32 5.54 20.18
N GLY A 44 -3.97 5.19 21.42
CA GLY A 44 -2.90 4.24 21.70
C GLY A 44 -3.17 2.87 21.09
N VAL A 45 -4.40 2.35 21.23
CA VAL A 45 -4.82 1.08 20.62
C VAL A 45 -4.74 1.15 19.09
N ILE A 46 -5.24 2.22 18.47
CA ILE A 46 -5.20 2.37 17.00
C ILE A 46 -3.74 2.42 16.51
N ASN A 47 -2.91 3.30 17.07
CA ASN A 47 -1.58 3.56 16.54
C ASN A 47 -0.55 2.48 16.87
N VAL A 48 -0.62 1.87 18.05
CA VAL A 48 0.37 0.85 18.46
C VAL A 48 -0.07 -0.56 18.14
N ARG A 49 -1.36 -0.87 18.17
CA ARG A 49 -1.84 -2.23 17.88
C ARG A 49 -2.33 -2.36 16.45
N LEU A 50 -3.29 -1.55 16.02
CA LEU A 50 -3.94 -1.75 14.70
C LEU A 50 -3.04 -1.35 13.53
N LEU A 51 -2.36 -0.20 13.60
CA LEU A 51 -1.41 0.21 12.56
C LEU A 51 -0.15 -0.67 12.53
N LEU A 52 0.27 -1.20 13.68
CA LEU A 52 1.35 -2.19 13.74
C LEU A 52 0.94 -3.48 13.01
N LEU A 53 -0.27 -3.98 13.28
CA LEU A 53 -0.84 -5.15 12.59
C LEU A 53 -0.89 -4.95 11.07
N GLU A 54 -1.43 -3.82 10.60
CA GLU A 54 -1.46 -3.44 9.19
C GLU A 54 -0.07 -3.49 8.57
N SER A 55 0.89 -2.80 9.21
CA SER A 55 2.27 -2.70 8.73
C SER A 55 2.94 -4.07 8.69
N MET A 56 2.74 -4.93 9.69
CA MET A 56 3.33 -6.29 9.70
C MET A 56 2.80 -7.15 8.56
N ILE A 57 1.47 -7.16 8.35
CA ILE A 57 0.83 -7.97 7.31
C ILE A 57 1.31 -7.51 5.93
N LEU A 58 1.25 -6.20 5.66
CA LEU A 58 1.64 -5.64 4.37
C LEU A 58 3.14 -5.81 4.13
N PHE A 59 3.98 -5.45 5.09
CA PHE A 59 5.43 -5.56 4.94
C PHE A 59 5.86 -6.99 4.61
N LEU A 60 5.36 -7.98 5.35
CA LEU A 60 5.73 -9.37 5.16
C LEU A 60 5.19 -9.95 3.85
N SER A 61 4.00 -9.52 3.40
CA SER A 61 3.34 -10.05 2.21
C SER A 61 3.71 -9.31 0.91
N ARG A 62 4.10 -8.03 0.99
CA ARG A 62 4.36 -7.15 -0.16
C ARG A 62 5.83 -6.98 -0.46
N GLU A 63 6.66 -6.66 0.53
CA GLU A 63 8.05 -6.26 0.29
C GLU A 63 8.92 -7.37 -0.32
N PRO A 64 8.89 -8.62 0.17
CA PRO A 64 9.75 -9.67 -0.36
C PRO A 64 9.51 -9.93 -1.85
N PHE A 65 8.24 -9.95 -2.24
CA PHE A 65 7.81 -10.18 -3.61
C PHE A 65 8.16 -9.00 -4.52
N MET A 66 7.89 -7.77 -4.07
CA MET A 66 8.26 -6.56 -4.81
C MET A 66 9.76 -6.48 -5.06
N LYS A 67 10.59 -6.73 -4.04
CA LYS A 67 12.06 -6.71 -4.17
C LYS A 67 12.57 -7.80 -5.10
N ALA A 68 12.04 -9.02 -4.97
CA ALA A 68 12.43 -10.13 -5.84
C ALA A 68 12.12 -9.81 -7.31
N CYS A 69 10.91 -9.33 -7.60
CA CYS A 69 10.48 -9.06 -8.97
C CYS A 69 11.19 -7.86 -9.61
N LEU A 70 11.57 -6.83 -8.83
CA LEU A 70 12.26 -5.65 -9.36
C LEU A 70 13.75 -5.86 -9.63
N THR A 71 14.36 -6.88 -9.02
CA THR A 71 15.82 -7.10 -9.08
C THR A 71 16.33 -7.42 -10.49
N ASN A 72 15.52 -8.05 -11.36
CA ASN A 72 15.96 -8.41 -12.71
C ASN A 72 14.87 -8.23 -13.79
N THR A 73 14.17 -7.10 -13.76
CA THR A 73 13.00 -6.78 -14.63
C THR A 73 13.23 -6.99 -16.14
N ALA A 74 14.49 -6.94 -16.62
CA ALA A 74 14.82 -7.04 -18.04
C ALA A 74 14.83 -8.48 -18.61
N GLU A 75 15.02 -9.50 -17.75
CA GLU A 75 15.16 -10.91 -18.18
C GLU A 75 13.95 -11.78 -17.78
N HIS A 76 12.94 -11.20 -17.12
CA HIS A 76 11.81 -11.96 -16.59
C HIS A 76 10.72 -12.22 -17.63
N ASN A 77 10.23 -13.46 -17.65
CA ASN A 77 8.94 -13.80 -18.23
C ASN A 77 7.82 -13.19 -17.36
N TRP A 78 7.16 -12.15 -17.88
CA TRP A 78 6.08 -11.44 -17.17
C TRP A 78 4.92 -12.37 -16.75
N ALA A 79 4.68 -13.46 -17.48
CA ALA A 79 3.69 -14.48 -17.13
C ALA A 79 3.99 -15.15 -15.78
N GLN A 80 5.26 -15.50 -15.53
CA GLN A 80 5.70 -16.16 -14.31
C GLN A 80 5.69 -15.18 -13.11
N VAL A 81 6.02 -13.91 -13.36
CA VAL A 81 5.93 -12.82 -12.37
C VAL A 81 4.48 -12.60 -11.93
N VAL A 82 3.53 -12.55 -12.86
CA VAL A 82 2.10 -12.39 -12.55
C VAL A 82 1.57 -13.57 -11.74
N ASN A 83 1.91 -14.81 -12.12
CA ASN A 83 1.51 -16.01 -11.36
C ASN A 83 2.06 -16.00 -9.93
N LEU A 84 3.34 -15.63 -9.76
CA LEU A 84 3.95 -15.54 -8.43
C LEU A 84 3.33 -14.43 -7.57
N LEU A 85 3.00 -13.28 -8.17
CA LEU A 85 2.34 -12.19 -7.45
C LEU A 85 0.91 -12.54 -7.04
N TRP A 86 0.17 -13.30 -7.85
CA TRP A 86 -1.15 -13.78 -7.44
C TRP A 86 -1.09 -14.73 -6.23
N LEU A 87 0.03 -15.43 -6.02
CA LEU A 87 0.25 -16.23 -4.82
C LEU A 87 0.38 -15.37 -3.55
N THR A 88 0.68 -14.07 -3.66
CA THR A 88 0.77 -13.18 -2.50
C THR A 88 -0.58 -12.93 -1.83
N VAL A 89 -1.67 -12.90 -2.60
CA VAL A 89 -3.03 -12.70 -2.09
C VAL A 89 -3.45 -13.79 -1.09
N PRO A 90 -3.39 -15.09 -1.42
CA PRO A 90 -3.71 -16.14 -0.45
C PRO A 90 -2.73 -16.17 0.72
N ILE A 91 -1.44 -15.86 0.50
CA ILE A 91 -0.47 -15.73 1.61
C ILE A 91 -0.90 -14.61 2.57
N CYS A 92 -1.35 -13.47 2.06
CA CYS A 92 -1.82 -12.36 2.88
C CYS A 92 -3.11 -12.68 3.63
N VAL A 93 -4.02 -13.46 3.03
CA VAL A 93 -5.22 -13.97 3.73
C VAL A 93 -4.79 -14.83 4.92
N VAL A 94 -3.87 -15.78 4.73
CA VAL A 94 -3.35 -16.63 5.80
C VAL A 94 -2.66 -15.79 6.88
N MET A 95 -1.81 -14.84 6.49
CA MET A 95 -1.13 -13.95 7.44
C MET A 95 -2.12 -13.06 8.21
N SER A 96 -3.15 -12.54 7.55
CA SER A 96 -4.19 -11.74 8.19
C SER A 96 -4.99 -12.55 9.20
N LEU A 97 -5.29 -13.82 8.90
CA LEU A 97 -5.94 -14.73 9.84
C LEU A 97 -5.04 -15.06 11.03
N LEU A 98 -3.76 -15.39 10.80
CA LEU A 98 -2.81 -15.72 11.86
C LEU A 98 -2.53 -14.53 12.79
N PHE A 99 -2.13 -13.39 12.23
CA PHE A 99 -1.86 -12.19 13.03
C PHE A 99 -3.14 -11.61 13.63
N GLY A 100 -4.26 -11.64 12.92
CA GLY A 100 -5.57 -11.26 13.46
C GLY A 100 -5.97 -12.11 14.68
N TYR A 101 -5.78 -13.43 14.60
CA TYR A 101 -6.02 -14.33 15.73
C TYR A 101 -5.11 -14.03 16.92
N ILE A 102 -3.81 -13.82 16.68
CA ILE A 102 -2.85 -13.42 17.73
C ILE A 102 -3.29 -12.11 18.40
N TRP A 103 -3.70 -11.10 17.62
CA TRP A 103 -4.16 -9.81 18.14
C TRP A 103 -5.47 -9.88 18.93
N LEU A 104 -6.33 -10.86 18.63
CA LEU A 104 -7.60 -11.06 19.32
C LEU A 104 -7.47 -11.90 20.58
N PHE A 105 -6.67 -12.98 20.56
CA PHE A 105 -6.64 -13.99 21.63
C PHE A 105 -5.39 -13.94 22.51
N VAL A 106 -4.22 -13.65 21.94
CA VAL A 106 -2.95 -13.63 22.70
C VAL A 106 -2.74 -12.27 23.35
N LEU A 107 -3.23 -11.20 22.70
CA LEU A 107 -2.95 -9.81 23.06
C LEU A 107 -4.08 -9.09 23.79
N SER A 108 -5.27 -9.70 23.84
CA SER A 108 -6.38 -9.20 24.67
C SER A 108 -6.12 -9.55 26.13
N THR A 109 -5.17 -8.87 26.74
CA THR A 109 -4.90 -8.99 28.17
C THR A 109 -5.98 -8.24 28.96
N ALA A 110 -6.86 -9.00 29.59
CA ALA A 110 -7.55 -8.76 30.88
C ALA A 110 -8.34 -7.46 31.18
N GLU A 111 -8.36 -6.45 30.34
CA GLU A 111 -9.27 -5.28 30.47
C GLU A 111 -10.45 -5.38 29.49
N GLU A 112 -11.59 -4.78 29.87
CA GLU A 112 -12.82 -4.80 29.08
C GLU A 112 -12.54 -4.44 27.61
N LEU A 113 -12.84 -5.38 26.71
CA LEU A 113 -12.56 -5.23 25.29
C LEU A 113 -13.31 -3.99 24.78
N PRO A 114 -12.62 -2.97 24.21
CA PRO A 114 -13.30 -1.78 23.75
C PRO A 114 -14.30 -2.13 22.64
N LEU A 115 -15.44 -1.45 22.68
CA LEU A 115 -16.53 -1.62 21.73
C LEU A 115 -15.98 -1.58 20.28
N TYR A 116 -16.37 -2.58 19.47
CA TYR A 116 -15.93 -2.74 18.06
C TYR A 116 -14.45 -3.07 17.80
N TYR A 117 -13.66 -3.48 18.81
CA TYR A 117 -12.26 -3.89 18.57
C TYR A 117 -12.12 -5.06 17.59
N THR A 118 -12.95 -6.11 17.75
CA THR A 118 -12.94 -7.27 16.85
C THR A 118 -13.22 -6.86 15.41
N PHE A 119 -14.18 -5.96 15.20
CA PHE A 119 -14.49 -5.44 13.87
C PHE A 119 -13.30 -4.70 13.27
N ALA A 120 -12.61 -3.84 14.04
CA ALA A 120 -11.46 -3.08 13.55
C ALA A 120 -10.30 -3.99 13.12
N VAL A 121 -10.00 -5.06 13.87
CA VAL A 121 -8.94 -6.03 13.52
C VAL A 121 -9.26 -6.71 12.18
N TRP A 122 -10.49 -7.21 12.01
CA TRP A 122 -10.91 -7.84 10.77
C TRP A 122 -10.96 -6.86 9.59
N ALA A 123 -11.41 -5.63 9.82
CA ALA A 123 -11.43 -4.58 8.81
C ALA A 123 -10.01 -4.23 8.32
N VAL A 124 -9.03 -4.15 9.23
CA VAL A 124 -7.62 -3.97 8.88
C VAL A 124 -7.11 -5.14 8.05
N GLY A 125 -7.31 -6.38 8.49
CA GLY A 125 -6.91 -7.56 7.72
C GLY A 125 -7.52 -7.60 6.32
N LEU A 126 -8.82 -7.31 6.19
CA LEU A 126 -9.50 -7.23 4.90
C LEU A 126 -8.96 -6.10 4.03
N SER A 127 -8.66 -4.94 4.61
CA SER A 127 -8.06 -3.81 3.87
C SER A 127 -6.69 -4.17 3.28
N CYS A 128 -5.87 -4.92 4.01
CA CYS A 128 -4.57 -5.40 3.53
C CYS A 128 -4.73 -6.34 2.32
N VAL A 129 -5.71 -7.25 2.37
CA VAL A 129 -6.01 -8.17 1.25
C VAL A 129 -6.47 -7.39 0.02
N ILE A 130 -7.34 -6.38 0.21
CA ILE A 130 -7.80 -5.51 -0.88
C ILE A 130 -6.63 -4.73 -1.49
N GLU A 131 -5.74 -4.17 -0.67
CA GLU A 131 -4.57 -3.44 -1.16
C GLU A 131 -3.64 -4.36 -1.97
N LEU A 132 -3.39 -5.58 -1.45
CA LEU A 132 -2.50 -6.54 -2.09
C LEU A 132 -3.06 -7.10 -3.40
N SER A 133 -4.38 -7.09 -3.61
CA SER A 133 -4.94 -7.44 -4.91
C SER A 133 -4.41 -6.55 -6.04
N SER A 134 -4.12 -5.27 -5.75
CA SER A 134 -3.53 -4.32 -6.71
C SER A 134 -2.00 -4.40 -6.80
N LEU A 135 -1.36 -5.37 -6.14
CA LEU A 135 0.10 -5.49 -6.06
C LEU A 135 0.75 -5.57 -7.45
N ILE A 136 0.14 -6.31 -8.37
CA ILE A 136 0.65 -6.47 -9.74
C ILE A 136 0.71 -5.12 -10.44
N VAL A 137 -0.35 -4.33 -10.30
CA VAL A 137 -0.48 -3.00 -10.90
C VAL A 137 0.58 -2.05 -10.34
N GLN A 138 0.82 -2.11 -9.02
CA GLN A 138 1.86 -1.33 -8.37
C GLN A 138 3.28 -1.76 -8.78
N LEU A 139 3.50 -3.07 -9.00
CA LEU A 139 4.80 -3.58 -9.43
C LEU A 139 5.09 -3.06 -10.83
N VAL A 140 4.12 -3.17 -11.73
CA VAL A 140 4.21 -2.66 -13.10
C VAL A 140 4.48 -1.15 -13.08
N ALA A 141 3.77 -0.38 -12.25
CA ALA A 141 4.03 1.05 -12.08
C ALA A 141 5.48 1.33 -11.65
N SER A 142 6.03 0.51 -10.75
CA SER A 142 7.39 0.64 -10.23
C SER A 142 8.45 0.20 -11.25
N ALA A 143 8.20 -0.90 -11.96
CA ALA A 143 9.08 -1.48 -12.97
C ALA A 143 9.26 -0.56 -14.20
N PHE A 144 8.20 0.16 -14.60
CA PHE A 144 8.23 1.13 -15.69
C PHE A 144 8.57 2.57 -15.23
N LEU A 145 9.04 2.74 -13.99
CA LEU A 145 9.44 4.04 -13.42
C LEU A 145 8.34 5.12 -13.47
N PHE A 146 7.07 4.75 -13.29
CA PHE A 146 5.96 5.70 -13.10
C PHE A 146 5.95 6.26 -11.67
N VAL A 147 7.08 6.82 -11.23
CA VAL A 147 7.30 7.30 -9.86
C VAL A 147 6.29 8.39 -9.48
N ARG A 148 5.94 9.28 -10.41
CA ARG A 148 4.97 10.37 -10.14
C ARG A 148 3.58 9.84 -9.82
N LEU A 149 3.09 8.88 -10.60
CA LEU A 149 1.78 8.27 -10.39
C LEU A 149 1.72 7.60 -9.02
N LYS A 150 2.76 6.80 -8.70
CA LYS A 150 2.87 6.10 -7.42
C LYS A 150 2.73 7.07 -6.26
N ILE A 151 3.55 8.14 -6.24
CA ILE A 151 3.52 9.11 -5.13
C ILE A 151 2.15 9.81 -5.04
N ILE A 152 1.51 10.14 -6.18
CA ILE A 152 0.17 10.75 -6.19
C ILE A 152 -0.86 9.80 -5.59
N LEU A 153 -0.89 8.53 -6.02
CA LEU A 153 -1.86 7.55 -5.53
C LEU A 153 -1.66 7.23 -4.04
N ASP A 154 -0.41 7.09 -3.59
CA ASP A 154 -0.08 6.87 -2.18
C ASP A 154 -0.50 8.10 -1.33
N THR A 155 -0.33 9.31 -1.86
CA THR A 155 -0.79 10.54 -1.17
C THR A 155 -2.33 10.60 -1.10
N ILE A 156 -3.02 10.26 -2.19
CA ILE A 156 -4.49 10.25 -2.24
C ILE A 156 -5.04 9.22 -1.25
N MET A 157 -4.43 8.04 -1.13
CA MET A 157 -4.84 7.02 -0.15
C MET A 157 -4.82 7.58 1.27
N ILE A 158 -3.71 8.20 1.66
CA ILE A 158 -3.54 8.79 3.00
C ILE A 158 -4.56 9.92 3.23
N ALA A 159 -4.81 10.73 2.19
CA ALA A 159 -5.81 11.80 2.23
C ALA A 159 -7.22 11.24 2.45
N ILE A 160 -7.64 10.23 1.67
CA ILE A 160 -8.96 9.60 1.77
C ILE A 160 -9.14 8.95 3.14
N ARG A 161 -8.13 8.23 3.64
CA ARG A 161 -8.15 7.63 4.97
C ARG A 161 -8.42 8.69 6.04
N THR A 162 -7.68 9.79 6.03
CA THR A 162 -7.80 10.86 7.02
C THR A 162 -9.13 11.60 6.89
N MET A 163 -9.54 11.92 5.66
CA MET A 163 -10.80 12.61 5.36
C MET A 163 -12.04 11.75 5.67
N THR A 164 -11.91 10.43 5.67
CA THR A 164 -13.02 9.53 6.09
C THR A 164 -13.03 9.36 7.60
N PHE A 165 -11.85 9.24 8.21
CA PHE A 165 -11.71 8.99 9.65
C PHE A 165 -12.16 10.17 10.52
N VAL A 166 -11.73 11.39 10.19
CA VAL A 166 -11.96 12.58 11.03
C VAL A 166 -13.46 12.91 11.16
N PRO A 167 -14.26 12.96 10.06
CA PRO A 167 -15.69 13.26 10.17
C PRO A 167 -16.47 12.17 10.92
N LEU A 168 -16.10 10.89 10.76
CA LEU A 168 -16.76 9.79 11.47
C LEU A 168 -16.53 9.88 12.98
N ILE A 169 -15.31 10.23 13.41
CA ILE A 169 -14.99 10.46 14.81
C ILE A 169 -15.75 11.66 15.37
N LEU A 170 -15.84 12.75 14.60
CA LEU A 170 -16.55 13.95 15.01
C LEU A 170 -18.04 13.70 15.23
N TYR A 171 -18.62 12.79 14.45
CA TYR A 171 -20.02 12.42 14.59
C TYR A 171 -20.24 11.52 15.81
N ASN A 172 -19.40 10.50 16.03
CA ASN A 172 -19.53 9.55 17.14
C ASN A 172 -18.16 9.21 17.75
N PRO A 173 -17.68 9.96 18.77
CA PRO A 173 -16.36 9.75 19.37
C PRO A 173 -16.26 8.42 20.14
N GLU A 174 -17.39 7.90 20.65
CA GLU A 174 -17.44 6.61 21.36
C GLU A 174 -17.10 5.41 20.45
N ASN A 175 -17.33 5.54 19.14
CA ASN A 175 -17.16 4.46 18.15
C ASN A 175 -15.90 4.64 17.29
N ALA A 176 -14.84 5.24 17.83
CA ALA A 176 -13.63 5.56 17.07
C ALA A 176 -12.92 4.35 16.42
N LEU A 177 -13.01 3.15 17.01
CA LEU A 177 -12.46 1.92 16.41
C LEU A 177 -13.23 1.48 15.15
N LEU A 178 -14.56 1.63 15.18
CA LEU A 178 -15.41 1.37 14.01
C LEU A 178 -15.12 2.40 12.91
N ALA A 179 -14.97 3.68 13.28
CA ALA A 179 -14.59 4.74 12.36
C ALA A 179 -13.25 4.46 11.67
N PHE A 180 -12.27 3.98 12.43
CA PHE A 180 -10.97 3.58 11.90
C PHE A 180 -11.09 2.44 10.88
N GLY A 181 -11.79 1.36 11.24
CA GLY A 181 -11.98 0.21 10.34
C GLY A 181 -12.68 0.59 9.02
N ILE A 182 -13.72 1.41 9.08
CA ILE A 182 -14.41 1.91 7.88
C ILE A 182 -13.49 2.79 7.04
N ALA A 183 -12.79 3.75 7.65
CA ALA A 183 -11.88 4.63 6.93
C ALA A 183 -10.76 3.85 6.22
N GLN A 184 -10.26 2.80 6.85
CA GLN A 184 -9.25 1.92 6.30
C GLN A 184 -9.77 1.13 5.08
N LEU A 185 -10.97 0.54 5.19
CA LEU A 185 -11.61 -0.18 4.08
C LEU A 185 -11.90 0.74 2.89
N VAL A 186 -12.46 1.92 3.16
CA VAL A 186 -12.76 2.92 2.13
C VAL A 186 -11.48 3.32 1.41
N ALA A 187 -10.42 3.65 2.15
CA ALA A 187 -9.13 4.02 1.56
C ALA A 187 -8.54 2.89 0.70
N ALA A 188 -8.57 1.64 1.16
CA ALA A 188 -8.06 0.49 0.40
C ALA A 188 -8.85 0.26 -0.89
N ILE A 189 -10.19 0.33 -0.85
CA ILE A 189 -11.05 0.17 -2.03
C ILE A 189 -10.76 1.29 -3.04
N PHE A 190 -10.69 2.55 -2.60
CA PHE A 190 -10.38 3.68 -3.48
C PHE A 190 -8.98 3.56 -4.08
N TYR A 191 -7.99 3.15 -3.30
CA TYR A 191 -6.62 2.96 -3.75
C TYR A 191 -6.53 1.88 -4.83
N THR A 192 -7.10 0.70 -4.58
CA THR A 192 -7.15 -0.42 -5.52
C THR A 192 -7.90 -0.02 -6.81
N THR A 193 -9.06 0.61 -6.67
CA THR A 193 -9.85 1.08 -7.83
C THR A 193 -9.08 2.10 -8.65
N SER A 194 -8.42 3.06 -8.01
CA SER A 194 -7.66 4.10 -8.71
C SER A 194 -6.49 3.52 -9.52
N HIS A 195 -5.83 2.49 -9.00
CA HIS A 195 -4.78 1.76 -9.72
C HIS A 195 -5.33 1.09 -10.98
N TYR A 196 -6.41 0.32 -10.86
CA TYR A 196 -7.02 -0.36 -12.01
C TYR A 196 -7.58 0.62 -13.04
N VAL A 197 -8.26 1.69 -12.62
CA VAL A 197 -8.81 2.72 -13.51
C VAL A 197 -7.70 3.46 -14.26
N TYR A 198 -6.61 3.81 -13.57
CA TYR A 198 -5.48 4.48 -14.22
C TYR A 198 -4.86 3.60 -15.31
N PHE A 199 -4.57 2.33 -14.99
CA PHE A 199 -3.98 1.41 -15.96
C PHE A 199 -4.95 1.09 -17.11
N HIS A 200 -6.25 0.96 -16.85
CA HIS A 200 -7.26 0.85 -17.89
C HIS A 200 -7.21 2.05 -18.85
N CYS A 201 -7.20 3.26 -18.31
CA CYS A 201 -7.10 4.48 -19.11
C CYS A 201 -5.77 4.58 -19.87
N TYR A 202 -4.67 4.15 -19.26
CA TYR A 202 -3.35 4.16 -19.86
C TYR A 202 -3.26 3.20 -21.05
N ILE A 203 -3.70 1.95 -20.87
CA ILE A 203 -3.73 0.93 -21.95
C ILE A 203 -4.63 1.39 -23.09
N ALA A 204 -5.83 1.91 -22.78
CA ALA A 204 -6.75 2.43 -23.80
C ALA A 204 -6.17 3.62 -24.59
N LYS A 205 -5.34 4.47 -23.96
CA LYS A 205 -4.61 5.54 -24.65
C LYS A 205 -3.48 4.97 -25.52
N LEU A 206 -2.76 3.96 -25.03
CA LEU A 206 -1.67 3.31 -25.76
C LEU A 206 -2.18 2.65 -27.05
N ASP A 207 -3.32 1.97 -26.97
CA ASP A 207 -3.94 1.30 -28.10
C ASP A 207 -4.40 2.32 -29.17
N LYS A 208 -5.05 3.42 -28.75
CA LYS A 208 -5.41 4.53 -29.65
C LYS A 208 -4.21 5.17 -30.33
N CYS A 209 -3.10 5.38 -29.61
CA CYS A 209 -1.86 5.92 -30.18
C CYS A 209 -1.22 4.93 -31.17
N THR A 210 -1.23 3.64 -30.85
CA THR A 210 -0.70 2.58 -31.71
C THR A 210 -1.52 2.43 -32.98
N GLN A 211 -2.84 2.46 -32.87
CA GLN A 211 -3.77 2.45 -34.01
C GLN A 211 -3.60 3.69 -34.89
N LYS A 212 -3.49 4.88 -34.28
CA LYS A 212 -3.22 6.13 -35.00
C LYS A 212 -1.86 6.11 -35.71
N ARG A 213 -0.84 5.49 -35.11
CA ARG A 213 0.49 5.32 -35.72
C ARG A 213 0.49 4.28 -36.84
N ARG A 214 -0.22 3.14 -36.68
CA ARG A 214 -0.40 2.13 -37.76
C ARG A 214 -1.13 2.69 -38.98
N MET A 215 -2.09 3.60 -38.78
CA MET A 215 -2.73 4.32 -39.89
C MET A 215 -1.79 5.31 -40.60
N SER A 216 -0.75 5.80 -39.92
CA SER A 216 0.24 6.75 -40.47
C SER A 216 1.50 6.08 -41.04
N LEU A 217 1.84 4.85 -40.62
CA LEU A 217 3.04 4.09 -41.00
C LEU A 217 2.84 3.17 -42.22
N LYS A 218 1.70 3.28 -42.93
CA LYS A 218 1.48 2.54 -44.19
C LYS A 218 2.45 2.96 -45.31
N ASP A 219 3.38 3.91 -45.08
CA ASP A 219 4.27 4.43 -46.12
C ASP A 219 5.77 4.47 -45.74
N SER A 220 6.21 3.89 -44.62
CA SER A 220 7.65 3.72 -44.37
C SER A 220 7.96 2.65 -43.34
N SER A 221 8.69 1.65 -43.81
CA SER A 221 9.39 0.66 -42.99
C SER A 221 10.44 1.36 -42.15
N ASP A 222 10.24 1.46 -40.84
CA ASP A 222 11.34 1.54 -39.89
C ASP A 222 10.97 0.88 -38.57
N GLU A 223 11.68 -0.22 -38.33
CA GLU A 223 11.68 -1.08 -37.17
C GLU A 223 12.37 -0.34 -36.01
N TYR A 224 11.58 0.34 -35.19
CA TYR A 224 12.06 0.85 -33.91
C TYR A 224 11.59 -0.07 -32.79
N VAL A 225 12.57 -0.70 -32.13
CA VAL A 225 12.48 -1.45 -30.88
C VAL A 225 11.95 -0.52 -29.78
N VAL A 226 10.64 -0.29 -29.77
CA VAL A 226 9.93 0.25 -28.61
C VAL A 226 9.92 -0.90 -27.61
N ARG A 227 10.52 -0.72 -26.42
CA ARG A 227 10.36 -1.64 -25.29
C ARG A 227 8.86 -1.93 -25.13
N GLU A 228 8.42 -3.06 -25.67
CA GLU A 228 7.01 -3.40 -25.79
C GLU A 228 6.46 -3.54 -24.38
N PHE A 229 5.54 -2.65 -24.02
CA PHE A 229 4.75 -2.83 -22.81
C PHE A 229 4.01 -4.18 -22.97
N PRO A 230 4.30 -5.20 -22.16
CA PRO A 230 3.93 -6.58 -22.45
C PRO A 230 2.43 -6.86 -22.23
N PHE A 231 1.70 -5.94 -21.61
CA PHE A 231 0.29 -6.10 -21.29
C PHE A 231 -0.58 -5.36 -22.31
N ARG A 232 -1.47 -6.10 -22.98
CA ARG A 232 -2.40 -5.56 -23.98
C ARG A 232 -3.80 -5.33 -23.39
N ALA A 233 -4.14 -6.01 -22.30
CA ALA A 233 -5.41 -5.86 -21.59
C ALA A 233 -5.27 -6.03 -20.07
N LEU A 234 -6.29 -5.59 -19.30
CA LEU A 234 -6.33 -5.81 -17.85
C LEU A 234 -6.53 -7.28 -17.46
N SER A 235 -7.06 -8.10 -18.37
CA SER A 235 -7.12 -9.55 -18.22
C SER A 235 -5.73 -10.16 -18.13
N ASP A 236 -4.72 -9.53 -18.72
CA ASP A 236 -3.33 -10.02 -18.72
C ASP A 236 -2.67 -9.87 -17.33
N PHE A 237 -3.31 -9.14 -16.42
CA PHE A 237 -2.91 -9.08 -15.01
C PHE A 237 -3.47 -10.26 -14.19
N LEU A 238 -4.31 -11.13 -14.76
CA LEU A 238 -4.83 -12.33 -14.09
C LEU A 238 -3.90 -13.53 -14.29
N PRO A 239 -3.88 -14.50 -13.35
CA PRO A 239 -2.98 -15.64 -13.45
C PRO A 239 -3.38 -16.52 -14.65
N GLY A 240 -2.38 -16.98 -15.40
CA GLY A 240 -2.55 -17.91 -16.52
C GLY A 240 -3.12 -17.31 -17.83
N GLN A 241 -3.25 -15.99 -17.95
CA GLN A 241 -3.74 -15.35 -19.19
C GLN A 241 -2.62 -15.02 -20.19
N LEU A 242 -1.36 -14.90 -19.76
CA LEU A 242 -0.23 -14.78 -20.68
C LEU A 242 0.20 -16.17 -21.18
N GLU A 243 0.47 -16.27 -22.48
CA GLU A 243 1.13 -17.43 -23.09
C GLU A 243 2.47 -17.69 -22.39
N ASN A 244 2.62 -18.90 -21.84
CA ASN A 244 3.85 -19.36 -21.23
C ASN A 244 4.17 -20.75 -21.80
N ASN A 245 5.31 -20.86 -22.49
CA ASN A 245 5.82 -22.14 -22.99
C ASN A 245 6.66 -22.89 -21.94
N ASP A 246 6.95 -22.25 -20.80
CA ASP A 246 7.76 -22.79 -19.71
C ASP A 246 6.92 -23.09 -18.45
N SER A 247 7.57 -23.62 -17.40
CA SER A 247 6.98 -23.86 -16.08
C SER A 247 6.16 -22.66 -15.55
N HIS A 248 5.06 -22.94 -14.85
CA HIS A 248 4.14 -21.92 -14.32
C HIS A 248 4.78 -20.93 -13.33
N LEU A 249 5.89 -21.30 -12.70
CA LEU A 249 6.63 -20.51 -11.71
C LEU A 249 8.14 -20.56 -11.98
N ASP A 250 8.81 -19.42 -11.87
CA ASP A 250 10.27 -19.36 -11.88
C ASP A 250 10.83 -19.84 -10.53
N GLY A 251 11.59 -20.94 -10.56
CA GLY A 251 12.28 -21.46 -9.38
C GLY A 251 13.31 -20.47 -8.82
N LYS A 252 14.00 -19.70 -9.67
CA LYS A 252 14.99 -18.71 -9.22
C LYS A 252 14.31 -17.56 -8.49
N LEU A 253 13.21 -17.04 -9.03
CA LEU A 253 12.45 -15.97 -8.41
C LEU A 253 11.82 -16.39 -7.07
N THR A 254 11.38 -17.64 -6.97
CA THR A 254 10.81 -18.19 -5.73
C THR A 254 11.88 -18.29 -4.62
N VAL A 255 13.09 -18.78 -4.95
CA VAL A 255 14.22 -18.83 -4.00
C VAL A 255 14.67 -17.43 -3.58
N LEU A 256 14.69 -16.48 -4.51
CA LEU A 256 15.03 -15.10 -4.22
C LEU A 256 13.99 -14.44 -3.30
N THR A 257 12.70 -14.66 -3.58
CA THR A 257 11.59 -14.20 -2.75
C THR A 257 11.69 -14.76 -1.34
N TRP A 258 11.99 -16.05 -1.19
CA TRP A 258 12.20 -16.69 0.11
C TRP A 258 13.36 -16.08 0.89
N SER A 259 14.45 -15.75 0.19
CA SER A 259 15.61 -15.09 0.79
C SER A 259 15.26 -13.70 1.33
N PHE A 260 14.54 -12.89 0.53
CA PHE A 260 14.06 -11.58 0.97
C PHE A 260 12.99 -11.66 2.06
N PHE A 261 12.19 -12.72 2.08
CA PHE A 261 11.20 -12.96 3.12
C PHE A 261 11.89 -13.16 4.49
N ARG A 262 12.92 -14.01 4.54
CA ARG A 262 13.71 -14.21 5.77
C ARG A 262 14.39 -12.91 6.23
N GLN A 263 14.91 -12.12 5.30
CA GLN A 263 15.48 -10.80 5.62
C GLN A 263 14.41 -9.82 6.12
N GLY A 264 13.22 -9.87 5.53
CA GLY A 264 12.06 -9.09 5.95
C GLY A 264 11.70 -9.35 7.40
N ILE A 265 11.56 -10.62 7.80
CA ILE A 265 11.25 -10.98 9.20
C ILE A 265 12.28 -10.38 10.17
N LEU A 266 13.57 -10.52 9.87
CA LEU A 266 14.62 -9.98 10.72
C LEU A 266 14.53 -8.46 10.81
N LYS A 267 14.31 -7.78 9.69
CA LYS A 267 14.14 -6.34 9.65
C LYS A 267 12.93 -5.89 10.47
N GLN A 268 11.80 -6.57 10.33
CA GLN A 268 10.57 -6.25 11.06
C GLN A 268 10.78 -6.32 12.58
N ILE A 269 11.47 -7.35 13.06
CA ILE A 269 11.81 -7.52 14.47
C ILE A 269 12.75 -6.40 14.95
N LEU A 270 13.71 -5.99 14.12
CA LEU A 270 14.67 -4.93 14.47
C LEU A 270 14.05 -3.53 14.50
N THR A 271 13.13 -3.22 13.58
CA THR A 271 12.57 -1.87 13.44
C THR A 271 11.31 -1.64 14.27
N GLU A 272 10.48 -2.67 14.42
CA GLU A 272 9.20 -2.58 15.14
C GLU A 272 9.23 -3.39 16.45
N GLY A 273 10.40 -3.91 16.84
CA GLY A 273 10.59 -4.68 18.07
C GLY A 273 10.14 -3.92 19.32
N GLU A 274 10.35 -2.60 19.37
CA GLU A 274 9.83 -1.74 20.45
C GLU A 274 8.30 -1.85 20.56
N ARG A 275 7.58 -1.62 19.45
CA ARG A 275 6.12 -1.68 19.44
C ARG A 275 5.61 -3.09 19.71
N LEU A 276 6.31 -4.11 19.22
CA LEU A 276 5.99 -5.51 19.48
C LEU A 276 6.14 -5.84 20.98
N ILE A 277 7.23 -5.40 21.63
CA ILE A 277 7.47 -5.60 23.06
C ILE A 277 6.44 -4.83 23.89
N MET A 278 6.13 -3.56 23.56
CA MET A 278 5.09 -2.77 24.24
C MET A 278 3.71 -3.43 24.15
N THR A 279 3.50 -4.19 23.09
CA THR A 279 2.24 -4.88 22.83
C THR A 279 2.19 -6.21 23.60
N ILE A 280 3.26 -7.00 23.60
CA ILE A 280 3.36 -8.33 24.25
C ILE A 280 3.56 -8.25 25.77
N MET A 281 4.34 -7.28 26.25
CA MET A 281 4.61 -7.09 27.67
C MET A 281 3.90 -5.85 28.19
N PRO A 282 2.78 -5.97 28.94
CA PRO A 282 2.11 -4.85 29.58
C PRO A 282 2.88 -4.39 30.84
N VAL A 283 4.21 -4.22 30.73
CA VAL A 283 5.12 -3.91 31.85
C VAL A 283 5.25 -2.39 32.09
N LEU A 284 4.75 -1.54 31.19
CA LEU A 284 4.69 -0.09 31.37
C LEU A 284 3.24 0.36 31.54
N THR A 285 2.94 1.04 32.65
CA THR A 285 1.67 1.72 32.88
C THR A 285 1.40 2.73 31.75
N PHE A 286 0.15 2.76 31.26
CA PHE A 286 -0.31 3.64 30.18
C PHE A 286 0.12 5.11 30.33
N THR A 287 0.35 5.57 31.55
CA THR A 287 0.78 6.93 31.90
C THR A 287 2.21 7.29 31.48
N GLU A 288 3.16 6.33 31.45
CA GLU A 288 4.53 6.56 30.95
C GLU A 288 4.60 6.49 29.43
N GLN A 289 3.76 5.64 28.85
CA GLN A 289 3.56 5.52 27.42
C GLN A 289 3.15 6.88 26.80
N VAL A 290 2.21 7.62 27.43
CA VAL A 290 1.75 8.96 26.99
C VAL A 290 2.84 10.02 26.91
N ARG A 291 3.87 9.98 27.78
CA ARG A 291 4.97 10.96 27.74
C ARG A 291 5.87 10.77 26.51
N SER A 292 5.99 9.54 26.01
CA SER A 292 6.60 9.27 24.70
C SER A 292 5.66 9.61 23.53
N TYR A 293 4.33 9.52 23.68
CA TYR A 293 3.37 9.81 22.59
C TYR A 293 3.29 11.27 22.14
N THR A 294 3.69 12.27 22.92
CA THR A 294 3.78 13.65 22.40
C THR A 294 4.95 13.80 21.41
N SER A 295 6.04 13.04 21.61
CA SER A 295 7.17 12.97 20.68
C SER A 295 6.91 11.97 19.54
N VAL A 296 6.20 10.88 19.83
CA VAL A 296 5.86 9.80 18.89
C VAL A 296 4.64 10.14 18.02
N CYS A 297 3.69 11.00 18.42
CA CYS A 297 2.63 11.48 17.50
C CYS A 297 3.21 12.33 16.37
N VAL A 298 4.27 13.10 16.65
CA VAL A 298 5.05 13.80 15.63
C VAL A 298 5.81 12.80 14.76
N CYS A 299 6.33 11.71 15.34
CA CYS A 299 7.07 10.66 14.60
C CYS A 299 6.18 9.67 13.83
N VAL A 300 4.97 9.37 14.30
CA VAL A 300 3.97 8.47 13.68
C VAL A 300 3.24 9.18 12.55
N CYS A 301 2.98 10.49 12.67
CA CYS A 301 2.62 11.29 11.49
C CYS A 301 3.72 11.20 10.43
N VAL A 302 5.01 11.22 10.81
CA VAL A 302 6.13 11.03 9.86
C VAL A 302 6.23 9.59 9.34
N CYS A 303 5.82 8.56 10.10
CA CYS A 303 5.88 7.16 9.65
C CYS A 303 4.72 6.78 8.71
N VAL A 304 3.49 7.29 8.96
CA VAL A 304 2.38 7.24 8.00
C VAL A 304 2.69 8.03 6.73
N ILE A 305 3.68 8.94 6.80
CA ILE A 305 4.20 9.68 5.66
C ILE A 305 5.29 8.91 4.87
N LYS A 306 5.87 7.83 5.43
CA LYS A 306 7.09 7.19 4.90
C LYS A 306 6.96 5.70 4.53
N SER A 307 5.77 5.09 4.61
CA SER A 307 5.45 3.84 3.89
C SER A 307 4.78 4.13 2.57
#